data_AF-A0A2E3FM65-F1
#
_entry.id   AF-A0A2E3FM65-F1
#
_cell.length_a   1.000
_cell.length_b   1.000
_cell.length_c   1.000
_cell.angle_alpha   90.00
_cell.angle_beta   90.00
_cell.angle_gamma   90.00
#
_symmetry.space_group_name_H-M   'P 1'
#
loop_
_entity.id
_entity.type
_entity.pdbx_description
1 polymer ?
#
loop_
_entity_poly.entity_id
_entity_poly.type
_entity_poly.pdbx_seq_one_letter_code
_entity_poly.pdbx_strand_id
1 'polypeptide(L)' 'MTPIRRTLYTILKDGKEIFSDLSQNEYFDRMQDFAVEFYLTGKNDPSEYTTKLTEEEID' A
#
# COMPACT_ATOMS: atom_id res chain seq x y z
N MET A 1 -8.78 -18.19 -23.04
CA MET A 1 -8.64 -16.82 -22.47
C MET A 1 -7.75 -16.94 -21.27
N THR A 2 -6.71 -16.11 -21.18
CA THR A 2 -5.92 -15.98 -19.95
C THR A 2 -6.71 -15.03 -19.04
N PRO A 3 -7.02 -15.40 -17.78
CA PRO A 3 -7.69 -14.48 -16.87
C PRO A 3 -6.82 -13.23 -16.68
N ILE A 4 -7.44 -12.05 -16.81
CA ILE A 4 -6.77 -10.79 -16.48
C ILE A 4 -6.76 -10.70 -14.95
N ARG A 5 -5.57 -10.59 -14.36
CA ARG A 5 -5.41 -10.42 -12.91
C ARG A 5 -5.02 -9.00 -12.60
N ARG A 6 -5.69 -8.40 -11.63
CA ARG A 6 -5.30 -7.11 -11.05
C ARG A 6 -4.71 -7.35 -9.68
N THR A 7 -3.54 -6.77 -9.44
CA THR A 7 -2.94 -6.73 -8.10
C THR A 7 -3.43 -5.50 -7.36
N LEU A 8 -3.95 -5.72 -6.16
CA LEU A 8 -4.35 -4.70 -5.20
C LEU A 8 -3.39 -4.71 -4.01
N TYR A 9 -3.18 -3.53 -3.44
CA TYR A 9 -2.24 -3.29 -2.36
C TYR A 9 -2.99 -2.81 -1.12
N THR A 10 -2.64 -3.38 0.02
CA THR A 10 -3.18 -3.01 1.33
C THR A 10 -2.04 -2.59 2.23
N ILE A 11 -2.14 -1.39 2.80
CA ILE A 11 -1.17 -0.82 3.73
C ILE A 11 -1.68 -1.04 5.16
N LEU A 12 -0.82 -1.62 5.99
CA LEU A 12 -1.05 -1.81 7.40
C LEU A 12 -0.07 -0.96 8.18
N LYS A 13 -0.54 -0.36 9.28
CA LYS A 13 0.25 0.30 10.30
C LYS A 13 0.07 -0.43 11.62
N ASP A 14 1.16 -0.89 12.23
CA ASP A 14 1.16 -1.68 13.46
C ASP A 14 0.20 -2.89 13.39
N GLY A 15 0.18 -3.56 12.23
CA GLY A 15 -0.70 -4.70 11.95
C GLY A 15 -2.17 -4.37 11.72
N LYS A 16 -2.58 -3.09 11.76
CA LYS A 16 -3.93 -2.62 11.44
C LYS A 16 -3.99 -2.08 10.04
N GLU A 17 -5.00 -2.49 9.28
CA GLU A 17 -5.26 -1.94 7.96
C GLU A 17 -5.63 -0.45 8.05
N ILE A 18 -4.92 0.37 7.27
CA ILE A 18 -5.19 1.82 7.15
C ILE A 18 -5.63 2.20 5.74
N PHE A 19 -5.24 1.41 4.73
CA PHE A 19 -5.69 1.53 3.35
C PHE A 19 -5.76 0.15 2.69
N SER A 20 -6.78 -0.10 1.90
CA SER A 20 -7.02 -1.34 1.16
C SER A 20 -7.40 -1.08 -0.29
N ASP A 21 -7.33 -2.14 -1.08
CA ASP A 21 -7.76 -2.17 -2.49
C ASP A 21 -7.10 -1.11 -3.37
N LEU A 22 -5.88 -0.70 -2.99
CA LEU A 22 -5.14 0.32 -3.73
C LEU A 22 -4.65 -0.28 -5.05
N SER A 23 -4.79 0.48 -6.13
CA SER A 23 -3.95 0.28 -7.30
C SER A 23 -2.48 0.52 -6.95
N GLN A 24 -1.60 0.04 -7.81
CA GLN A 24 -0.16 0.28 -7.67
C GLN A 24 0.18 1.77 -7.55
N ASN A 25 -0.44 2.63 -8.36
CA ASN A 25 -0.19 4.07 -8.33
C ASN A 25 -0.63 4.68 -7.00
N GLU A 26 -1.84 4.36 -6.53
CA GLU A 26 -2.34 4.86 -5.25
C GLU A 26 -1.48 4.40 -4.08
N TYR A 27 -0.96 3.17 -4.13
CA TYR A 27 0.00 2.67 -3.15
C TYR A 27 1.30 3.49 -3.15
N PHE A 28 1.87 3.76 -4.32
CA PHE A 28 3.10 4.53 -4.43
C PHE A 28 2.95 5.97 -3.97
N ASP A 29 1.85 6.64 -4.34
CA ASP A 29 1.56 8.00 -3.91
C ASP A 29 1.52 8.08 -2.37
N ARG A 30 0.83 7.12 -1.72
CA ARG A 30 0.74 7.07 -0.25
C ARG A 30 2.07 6.78 0.42
N MET A 31 2.85 5.83 -0.11
CA MET A 31 4.17 5.51 0.42
C MET A 31 5.15 6.67 0.27
N GLN A 32 5.04 7.43 -0.82
CA GLN A 32 5.84 8.64 -1.03
C GLN A 32 5.50 9.71 0.03
N ASP A 33 4.21 9.94 0.29
CA ASP A 33 3.78 10.89 1.33
C ASP A 33 4.34 10.52 2.71
N PHE A 34 4.27 9.23 3.09
CA PHE A 34 4.84 8.75 4.36
C PHE A 34 6.35 8.91 4.43
N ALA A 35 7.06 8.59 3.34
CA ALA A 35 8.52 8.74 3.29
C ALA A 35 8.94 10.21 3.42
N VAL A 36 8.20 11.12 2.78
CA VAL A 36 8.43 12.57 2.90
C VAL A 36 8.16 13.04 4.32
N GLU A 37 7.06 12.62 4.95
CA GLU A 37 6.74 13.01 6.32
C GLU A 37 7.77 12.49 7.33
N PHE A 38 8.26 11.26 7.16
CA PHE A 38 9.33 10.69 7.98
C PHE A 38 10.63 11.45 7.84
N TYR A 39 11.03 11.77 6.61
CA TYR A 39 12.24 12.54 6.37
C TYR A 39 12.18 13.94 7.01
N LEU A 40 11.02 14.60 6.93
CA LEU A 40 10.86 15.98 7.43
C LEU A 40 10.64 16.07 8.94
N THR A 41 9.94 15.10 9.53
CA THR A 41 9.43 15.22 10.91
C THR A 41 9.82 14.05 11.83
N GLY A 42 10.34 12.97 11.28
CA GLY A 42 10.60 11.72 11.99
C GLY A 42 9.34 10.90 12.32
N LYS A 43 8.16 11.29 11.82
CA LYS A 43 6.89 10.56 12.01
C LYS A 43 6.65 9.56 10.88
N ASN A 44 5.80 8.56 11.12
CA ASN A 44 5.55 7.46 10.18
C ASN A 44 6.82 6.65 9.91
N ASP A 45 7.39 6.09 10.98
CA ASP A 45 8.56 5.23 10.86
C ASP A 45 8.25 4.07 9.90
N PRO A 46 9.07 3.83 8.86
CA PRO A 46 8.83 2.76 7.89
C PRO A 46 8.64 1.37 8.51
N SER A 47 9.22 1.11 9.69
CA SER A 47 9.07 -0.17 10.40
C SER A 47 7.67 -0.40 10.98
N GLU A 48 6.86 0.66 11.14
CA GLU A 48 5.46 0.57 11.55
C GLU A 48 4.58 0.04 10.41
N TYR A 49 5.06 0.08 9.15
CA TYR A 49 4.26 -0.22 7.98
C TYR A 49 4.56 -1.59 7.37
N THR A 50 3.50 -2.27 6.94
CA THR A 50 3.58 -3.50 6.16
C THR A 50 2.60 -3.46 5.00
N THR A 51 2.93 -4.19 3.93
CA THR A 51 2.11 -4.25 2.72
C THR A 51 1.61 -5.67 2.50
N LYS A 52 0.30 -5.81 2.25
CA LYS A 52 -0.32 -7.05 1.77
C LYS A 52 -0.71 -6.87 0.31
N LEU A 53 -0.60 -7.96 -0.46
CA LEU A 53 -0.98 -8.02 -1.87
C LEU A 53 -2.18 -8.96 -2.02
N THR A 54 -3.12 -8.58 -2.88
CA THR A 54 -4.27 -9.41 -3.24
C THR A 54 -4.40 -9.43 -4.76
N GLU A 55 -4.65 -10.61 -5.32
CA GLU A 55 -4.96 -10.74 -6.75
C GLU A 55 -6.48 -10.85 -6.92
N GLU A 56 -7.02 -10.00 -7.78
CA GLU A 56 -8.42 -10.02 -8.20
C GLU A 56 -8.49 -10.49 -9.66
N GLU A 57 -9.33 -11.49 -9.93
CA GLU A 57 -9.63 -11.92 -11.30
C GLU A 57 -10.68 -10.99 -11.91
N ILE A 58 -10.38 -10.41 -13.06
CA ILE A 58 -11.29 -9.56 -13.83
C ILE A 58 -11.90 -10.42 -14.94
N ASP A 59 -13.23 -10.54 -14.92
CA ASP A 59 -14.05 -11.25 -15.92
C ASP A 59 -14.29 -10.39 -17.18
#